data_AF-A0A819A5E9-F1
#
_entry.id   AF-A0A819A5E9-F1
#
_cell.length_a   1.000
_cell.length_b   1.000
_cell.length_c   1.000
_cell.angle_alpha   90.00
_cell.angle_beta   90.00
_cell.angle_gamma   90.00
#
_symmetry.space_group_name_H-M   'P 1'
#
loop_
_entity.id
_entity.type
_entity.pdbx_description
1 polymer ?
#
loop_
_entity_poly.entity_id
_entity_poly.type
_entity_poly.pdbx_seq_one_letter_code
_entity_poly.pdbx_strand_id
1 'polypeptide(L)'
;MCDRLCIIFSLKELQALIQLKETGTMIGPNYVELGTKLKPIQTYNASRKSPCPILLSEKHIYDGMPSKSTVLTIMQWGLSPSWEVDDKVKLKYRITHAKKEKLNIIGKRASMCFSL
;
A
#
# COMPACT_ATOMS: atom_id res chain seq x y z
N MET A 1 -16.95 -9.72 -0.64
CA MET A 1 -15.58 -9.79 -0.08
C MET A 1 -14.64 -10.03 -1.27
N CYS A 2 -13.53 -9.32 -1.39
CA CYS A 2 -12.66 -9.38 -2.58
C CYS A 2 -11.31 -10.01 -2.20
N ASP A 3 -11.13 -11.30 -2.46
CA ASP A 3 -9.99 -12.07 -1.95
C ASP A 3 -8.88 -12.33 -2.98
N ARG A 4 -9.14 -11.96 -4.24
CA ARG A 4 -8.22 -12.07 -5.36
C ARG A 4 -8.24 -10.79 -6.18
N LEU A 5 -7.11 -10.43 -6.76
CA LEU A 5 -6.96 -9.26 -7.62
C LEU A 5 -6.26 -9.63 -8.92
N CYS A 6 -6.52 -8.86 -9.96
CA CYS A 6 -5.79 -8.90 -11.21
C CYS A 6 -4.83 -7.71 -11.25
N ILE A 7 -3.53 -7.96 -11.41
CA ILE A 7 -2.46 -6.96 -11.50
C ILE A 7 -1.74 -7.24 -12.81
N ILE A 8 -2.14 -6.60 -13.91
CA ILE A 8 -1.59 -6.91 -15.24
C ILE A 8 -0.63 -5.86 -15.74
N PHE A 9 -0.76 -4.62 -15.27
CA PHE A 9 0.10 -3.52 -15.65
C PHE A 9 1.42 -3.55 -14.90
N SER A 10 2.50 -3.28 -15.62
CA SER A 10 3.81 -3.00 -15.07
C SER A 10 3.81 -1.67 -14.30
N LEU A 11 4.83 -1.44 -13.46
CA LEU A 11 4.96 -0.17 -12.74
C LEU A 11 5.02 1.02 -13.69
N LYS A 12 5.72 0.90 -14.82
CA LYS A 12 5.83 1.97 -15.82
C LYS A 12 4.47 2.29 -16.45
N GLU A 13 3.69 1.26 -16.79
CA GLU A 13 2.34 1.44 -17.32
C GLU A 13 1.41 2.07 -16.27
N LEU A 14 1.50 1.62 -15.01
CA LEU A 14 0.75 2.24 -13.92
C LEU A 14 1.11 3.71 -13.73
N GLN A 15 2.39 4.08 -13.76
CA GLN A 15 2.84 5.47 -13.67
C GLN A 15 2.32 6.33 -14.84
N ALA A 16 2.27 5.77 -16.05
CA ALA A 16 1.76 6.48 -17.23
C ALA A 16 0.22 6.64 -17.19
N LEU A 17 -0.49 5.64 -16.67
CA LEU A 17 -1.95 5.64 -16.56
C LEU A 17 -2.46 6.49 -15.39
N ILE A 18 -1.72 6.53 -14.28
CA ILE A 18 -2.08 7.30 -13.09
C ILE A 18 -1.67 8.75 -13.33
N GLN A 19 -2.59 9.54 -13.86
CA GLN A 19 -2.39 10.98 -13.99
C GLN A 19 -3.10 11.68 -12.82
N LEU A 20 -2.32 12.26 -11.91
CA LEU A 20 -2.84 13.01 -10.76
C LEU A 20 -2.80 14.50 -11.09
N LYS A 21 -3.82 15.24 -10.66
CA LYS A 21 -3.89 16.69 -10.84
C LYS A 21 -3.33 17.39 -9.61
N GLU A 22 -2.16 17.99 -9.72
CA GLU A 22 -1.57 18.81 -8.67
C GLU A 22 -1.46 20.25 -9.16
N THR A 23 -2.15 21.17 -8.49
CA THR A 23 -2.13 22.63 -8.80
C THR A 23 -2.42 23.00 -10.26
N GLY A 24 -3.11 22.13 -11.02
CA GLY A 24 -3.46 22.35 -12.43
C GLY A 24 -2.57 21.60 -13.42
N THR A 25 -1.41 21.10 -13.00
CA THR A 25 -0.51 20.28 -13.81
C THR A 25 -0.79 18.79 -13.57
N MET A 26 -0.77 18.00 -14.64
CA MET A 26 -0.85 16.55 -14.53
C MET A 26 0.54 16.01 -14.19
N ILE A 27 0.66 15.36 -13.04
CA ILE A 27 1.91 14.76 -12.56
C ILE A 27 1.65 13.27 -12.31
N GLY A 28 2.53 12.42 -12.85
CA GLY A 28 2.51 10.98 -12.56
C GLY A 28 3.22 10.69 -11.23
N PRO A 29 2.80 9.65 -10.48
CA PRO A 29 3.44 9.32 -9.22
C PRO A 29 4.87 8.80 -9.43
N ASN A 30 5.81 9.30 -8.63
CA ASN A 30 7.16 8.76 -8.59
C ASN A 30 7.16 7.37 -7.93
N TYR A 31 7.98 6.45 -8.44
CA TYR A 31 8.15 5.15 -7.81
C TYR A 31 9.19 5.23 -6.69
N VAL A 32 8.86 4.69 -5.51
CA VAL A 32 9.76 4.59 -4.37
C VAL A 32 9.79 3.15 -3.85
N GLU A 33 10.98 2.59 -3.70
CA GLU A 33 11.18 1.29 -3.04
C GLU A 33 11.22 1.49 -1.52
N LEU A 34 10.23 0.96 -0.81
CA LEU A 34 10.21 0.93 0.66
C LEU A 34 10.97 -0.31 1.14
N GLY A 35 11.70 -0.23 2.27
CA GLY A 35 12.73 -1.17 2.75
C GLY A 35 12.43 -2.68 2.80
N THR A 36 11.26 -3.14 2.37
CA THR A 36 10.97 -4.55 2.11
C THR A 36 11.34 -4.89 0.66
N LYS A 37 12.20 -5.88 0.42
CA LYS A 37 12.59 -6.37 -0.93
C LYS A 37 11.44 -7.08 -1.68
N LEU A 38 10.27 -6.45 -1.75
CA LEU A 38 9.13 -6.93 -2.49
C LEU A 38 9.30 -6.56 -3.95
N LYS A 39 9.21 -7.56 -4.82
CA LYS A 39 9.26 -7.34 -6.26
C LYS A 39 7.85 -7.06 -6.80
N PRO A 40 7.69 -6.13 -7.74
CA PRO A 40 6.43 -5.98 -8.46
C PRO A 40 6.07 -7.30 -9.14
N ILE A 41 4.79 -7.62 -9.19
CA ILE A 41 4.28 -8.80 -9.90
C ILE A 41 3.26 -8.38 -10.94
N GLN A 42 3.21 -9.14 -12.02
CA GLN A 42 2.10 -9.13 -12.97
C GLN A 42 1.44 -10.51 -12.94
N THR A 43 0.18 -10.56 -12.54
CA THR A 43 -0.60 -11.79 -12.41
C THR A 43 -2.08 -11.51 -12.55
N TYR A 44 -2.80 -12.43 -13.20
CA TYR A 44 -4.26 -12.40 -13.26
C TYR A 44 -4.93 -12.84 -11.95
N ASN A 45 -4.17 -13.40 -10.99
CA ASN A 45 -4.72 -14.03 -9.79
C ASN A 45 -3.89 -13.77 -8.52
N ALA A 46 -3.63 -12.50 -8.22
CA ALA A 46 -2.95 -12.09 -6.99
C ALA A 46 -3.75 -12.51 -5.75
N SER A 47 -3.05 -12.97 -4.73
CA SER A 47 -3.62 -13.48 -3.48
C SER A 47 -3.28 -12.57 -2.30
N ARG A 48 -3.86 -12.84 -1.13
CA ARG A 48 -3.72 -12.04 0.10
C ARG A 48 -2.32 -12.00 0.74
N LYS A 49 -1.28 -12.46 0.04
CA LYS A 49 0.14 -12.28 0.42
C LYS A 49 0.98 -11.70 -0.71
N SER A 50 0.37 -11.47 -1.86
CA SER A 50 1.02 -10.95 -3.04
C SER A 50 1.50 -9.52 -2.78
N PRO A 51 2.69 -9.14 -3.30
CA PRO A 51 3.08 -7.74 -3.42
C PRO A 51 2.13 -7.03 -4.38
N CYS A 52 1.61 -5.89 -3.98
CA CYS A 52 0.67 -5.10 -4.76
C CYS A 52 1.21 -3.67 -4.91
N PRO A 53 1.08 -3.06 -6.10
CA PRO A 53 1.34 -1.64 -6.27
C PRO A 53 0.28 -0.85 -5.51
N ILE A 54 0.71 0.14 -4.74
CA ILE A 54 -0.16 1.06 -4.00
C ILE A 54 0.30 2.50 -4.16
N LEU A 55 -0.64 3.42 -3.99
CA LEU A 55 -0.36 4.85 -3.89
C LEU A 55 -0.42 5.28 -2.43
N LEU A 56 0.56 6.07 -1.99
CA LEU A 56 0.54 6.74 -0.69
C LEU A 56 1.03 8.16 -0.82
N SER A 57 0.67 9.00 0.16
CA SER A 57 1.16 10.38 0.20
C SER A 57 2.65 10.40 0.51
N GLU A 58 3.41 11.18 -0.24
CA GLU A 58 4.88 11.28 -0.11
C GLU A 58 5.32 11.74 1.29
N LYS A 59 4.47 12.47 2.01
CA LYS A 59 4.68 12.88 3.41
C LYS A 59 4.90 11.71 4.38
N HIS A 60 4.51 10.49 4.01
CA HIS A 60 4.76 9.29 4.82
C HIS A 60 6.18 8.77 4.69
N ILE A 61 6.94 9.29 3.73
CA ILE A 61 8.33 8.90 3.45
C ILE A 61 9.29 10.05 3.78
N TYR A 62 8.96 11.26 3.34
CA TYR A 62 9.81 12.43 3.52
C TYR A 62 9.10 13.48 4.37
N ASP A 63 9.79 13.93 5.41
CA ASP A 63 9.32 15.01 6.26
C ASP A 63 9.19 16.32 5.47
N GLY A 64 8.11 17.08 5.74
CA GLY A 64 7.87 18.38 5.11
C GLY A 64 7.24 18.34 3.71
N MET A 65 6.95 17.17 3.14
CA MET A 65 6.31 17.07 1.83
C MET A 65 4.80 17.39 1.84
N PRO A 66 4.26 18.01 0.76
CA PRO A 66 2.84 18.32 0.67
C PRO A 66 1.96 17.06 0.73
N SER A 67 0.82 17.12 1.41
CA SER A 67 -0.06 15.94 1.51
C SER A 67 -0.70 15.49 0.20
N LYS A 68 -0.67 16.32 -0.85
CA LYS A 68 -1.22 16.01 -2.17
C LYS A 68 -0.22 15.31 -3.08
N SER A 69 1.07 15.43 -2.79
CA SER A 69 2.12 14.67 -3.47
C SER A 69 1.98 13.19 -3.16
N THR A 70 2.07 12.36 -4.20
CA THR A 70 1.75 10.93 -4.15
C THR A 70 2.87 10.14 -4.81
N VAL A 71 3.22 9.01 -4.18
CA VAL A 71 4.22 8.06 -4.68
C VAL A 71 3.59 6.70 -4.91
N LEU A 72 4.15 5.97 -5.87
CA LEU A 72 3.85 4.58 -6.17
C LEU A 72 4.88 3.70 -5.47
N THR A 73 4.43 2.67 -4.76
CA THR A 73 5.33 1.70 -4.14
C THR A 73 4.73 0.31 -4.18
N ILE A 74 5.51 -0.70 -3.77
CA ILE A 74 5.04 -2.06 -3.58
C ILE A 74 4.86 -2.33 -2.08
N MET A 75 3.65 -2.72 -1.68
CA MET A 75 3.38 -3.22 -0.33
C MET A 75 2.78 -4.63 -0.37
N GLN A 76 2.96 -5.38 0.71
CA GLN A 76 2.32 -6.68 0.85
C GLN A 76 0.82 -6.50 1.10
N TRP A 77 -0.03 -7.22 0.36
CA TRP A 77 -1.44 -7.33 0.72
C TRP A 77 -1.56 -8.09 2.05
N GLY A 78 -2.20 -7.45 3.03
CA GLY A 78 -2.40 -7.98 4.37
C GLY A 78 -1.62 -7.19 5.41
N LEU A 79 -2.33 -6.39 6.20
CA LEU A 79 -1.76 -5.56 7.25
C LEU A 79 -1.20 -6.45 8.37
N SER A 80 0.09 -6.22 8.68
CA SER A 80 0.72 -6.64 9.93
C SER A 80 0.71 -5.45 10.88
N PRO A 81 0.05 -5.53 12.05
CA PRO A 81 0.13 -4.48 13.04
C PRO A 81 1.57 -4.28 13.52
N SER A 82 1.94 -3.04 13.82
CA SER A 82 3.29 -2.69 14.27
C SER A 82 3.63 -3.18 15.67
N TRP A 83 2.60 -3.41 16.50
CA TRP A 83 2.73 -3.90 17.87
C TRP A 83 2.75 -5.42 17.97
N GLU A 84 2.57 -6.15 16.86
CA GLU A 84 2.74 -7.61 16.87
C GLU A 84 4.24 -7.92 16.86
N VAL A 85 4.74 -8.46 17.97
CA VAL A 85 6.17 -8.65 18.25
C VAL A 85 6.73 -9.96 17.65
N ASP A 86 5.88 -10.89 17.24
CA ASP A 86 6.31 -12.18 16.67
C ASP A 86 6.63 -12.09 15.18
N ASP A 87 7.61 -12.89 14.74
CA ASP A 87 8.04 -13.08 13.34
C ASP A 87 6.89 -12.88 12.34
N LYS A 88 7.07 -12.02 11.32
CA LYS A 88 6.08 -11.70 10.26
C LYS A 88 5.49 -12.94 9.54
N VAL A 89 6.06 -14.12 9.77
CA VAL A 89 5.64 -15.44 9.28
C VAL A 89 4.61 -16.12 10.18
N LYS A 90 4.61 -15.86 11.50
CA LYS A 90 3.75 -16.49 12.52
C LYS A 90 2.59 -15.61 13.00
N LEU A 91 2.16 -14.64 12.19
CA LEU A 91 0.96 -13.86 12.49
C LEU A 91 -0.25 -14.80 12.68
N LYS A 92 -0.78 -14.86 13.91
CA LYS A 92 -2.03 -15.59 14.21
C LYS A 92 -3.23 -15.00 13.46
N TYR A 93 -3.14 -13.73 13.04
CA TYR A 93 -4.18 -13.02 12.32
C TYR A 93 -3.55 -12.01 11.35
N ARG A 94 -3.79 -12.20 10.04
CA ARG A 94 -3.45 -11.23 8.99
C ARG A 94 -4.71 -10.51 8.53
N ILE A 95 -4.70 -9.19 8.55
CA ILE A 95 -5.88 -8.38 8.23
C ILE A 95 -5.85 -8.04 6.74
N THR A 96 -6.69 -8.68 5.95
CA THR A 96 -6.74 -8.52 4.48
C THR A 96 -7.88 -7.61 4.03
N HIS A 97 -8.87 -7.41 4.91
CA HIS A 97 -10.05 -6.59 4.69
C HIS A 97 -10.39 -5.84 5.96
N ALA A 98 -10.91 -4.62 5.80
CA ALA A 98 -11.55 -3.87 6.86
C ALA A 98 -13.00 -3.58 6.46
N LYS A 99 -13.95 -3.84 7.36
CA LYS A 99 -15.34 -3.41 7.17
C LYS A 99 -15.41 -1.92 7.44
N LYS A 100 -15.93 -1.13 6.49
CA LYS A 100 -16.05 0.33 6.60
C LYS A 100 -16.73 0.75 7.91
N GLU A 101 -17.84 0.11 8.25
CA GLU A 101 -18.60 0.31 9.50
C GLU A 101 -17.75 0.13 10.78
N LYS A 102 -16.69 -0.69 10.70
CA LYS A 102 -15.83 -1.04 11.84
C LYS A 102 -14.51 -0.27 11.87
N LEU A 103 -14.25 0.64 10.93
CA LEU A 103 -13.01 1.42 10.87
C LEU A 103 -12.89 2.45 12.00
N ASN A 104 -14.02 2.97 12.49
CA ASN A 104 -14.07 4.03 13.51
C ASN A 104 -14.53 3.55 14.89
N ILE A 105 -14.62 2.23 15.10
CA ILE A 105 -15.04 1.68 16.40
C ILE A 105 -13.82 1.65 17.32
N ILE A 106 -13.95 2.30 18.49
CA ILE A 106 -12.97 2.50 19.58
C ILE A 106 -12.29 1.18 20.07
N GLY A 107 -12.77 0.00 19.66
CA GLY A 107 -12.20 -1.31 20.00
C GLY A 107 -11.20 -1.91 19.00
N LYS A 108 -10.95 -1.29 17.84
CA LYS A 108 -9.94 -1.75 16.87
C LYS A 108 -8.79 -0.76 16.77
N ARG A 109 -7.61 -1.14 17.29
CA ARG A 109 -6.38 -0.35 17.14
C ARG A 109 -5.86 -0.44 15.71
N ALA A 110 -6.20 0.55 14.88
CA ALA A 110 -5.60 0.75 13.56
C ALA A 110 -4.45 1.76 13.65
N SER A 111 -3.41 1.43 14.41
CA SER A 111 -2.14 2.15 14.31
C SER A 111 -1.34 1.52 13.17
N MET A 112 -1.32 2.18 12.02
CA MET A 112 -0.38 1.84 10.95
C MET A 112 0.93 2.58 11.25
N CYS A 113 1.88 1.90 11.89
CA CYS A 113 3.25 2.43 11.91
C CYS A 113 3.92 2.00 10.61
N PHE A 114 4.37 2.98 9.84
CA PHE A 114 5.29 2.78 8.74
C PHE A 114 6.69 2.74 9.37
N SER A 115 7.23 1.54 9.56
CA SER A 115 8.65 1.38 9.83
C SER A 115 9.37 1.43 8.47
N LEU A 116 9.96 2.59 8.17
CA LEU A 116 10.89 2.76 7.05
C LEU A 116 12.19 2.02 7.35
#